data_AF-A0A961J6J3-F1
#
_entry.id   AF-A0A961J6J3-F1
#
_cell.length_a   1.000
_cell.length_b   1.000
_cell.length_c   1.000
_cell.angle_alpha   90.00
_cell.angle_beta   90.00
_cell.angle_gamma   90.00
#
_symmetry.space_group_name_H-M   'P 1'
#
loop_
_entity.id
_entity.type
_entity.pdbx_description
1 polymer ?
#
loop_
_entity_poly.entity_id
_entity_poly.type
_entity_poly.pdbx_seq_one_letter_code
_entity_poly.pdbx_strand_id
1 'polypeptide(L)'
;MTQSDAKDPNDPKGLIREAYRIEGISEAECRSIFIDWALSLPAGADNQAAMAALQARYGEPDHPMSALIAEGLSAQAGPRRRGGRRRTDPQR
;
A
#
# COMPACT_ATOMS: atom_id res chain seq x y z
N MET A 1 -11.77 6.40 26.66
CA MET A 1 -12.35 6.33 25.30
C MET A 1 -11.84 7.52 24.50
N THR A 2 -10.64 7.39 23.92
CA THR A 2 -10.09 8.28 22.87
C THR A 2 -8.86 7.56 22.32
N GLN A 3 -9.07 6.63 21.38
CA GLN A 3 -7.97 6.07 20.59
C GLN A 3 -7.47 7.21 19.73
N SER A 4 -6.35 7.81 20.14
CA SER A 4 -5.69 8.87 19.40
C SER A 4 -5.38 8.38 18.00
N ASP A 5 -6.07 9.00 17.06
CA ASP A 5 -5.92 8.98 15.60
C ASP A 5 -4.53 9.52 15.22
N ALA A 6 -3.47 8.82 15.66
CA ALA A 6 -2.15 9.04 15.12
C ALA A 6 -2.17 8.47 13.72
N LYS A 7 -2.61 9.29 12.75
CA LYS A 7 -2.58 8.98 11.31
C LYS A 7 -1.24 8.34 10.99
N ASP A 8 -1.24 7.04 10.70
CA ASP A 8 -0.04 6.36 10.27
C ASP A 8 0.35 6.98 8.93
N PRO A 9 1.53 7.59 8.77
CA PRO A 9 1.93 8.19 7.50
C PRO A 9 1.97 7.15 6.36
N ASN A 10 2.12 5.86 6.68
CA ASN A 10 2.10 4.76 5.73
C ASN A 10 0.69 4.20 5.52
N ASP A 11 -0.26 4.48 6.39
CA ASP A 11 -1.68 4.11 6.24
C ASP A 11 -2.60 5.25 6.70
N PRO A 12 -2.69 6.35 5.91
CA PRO A 12 -3.37 7.58 6.34
C PRO A 12 -4.87 7.41 6.59
N LYS A 13 -5.47 6.41 5.96
CA LYS A 13 -6.89 6.05 6.11
C LYS A 13 -7.10 4.88 7.09
N GLY A 14 -6.04 4.24 7.59
CA GLY A 14 -6.13 3.05 8.43
C GLY A 14 -6.64 1.79 7.73
N LEU A 15 -6.64 1.75 6.39
CA LEU A 15 -7.24 0.68 5.58
C LEU A 15 -6.54 -0.67 5.80
N ILE A 16 -5.21 -0.66 5.81
CA ILE A 16 -4.42 -1.88 5.99
C ILE A 16 -4.59 -2.37 7.41
N ARG A 17 -4.55 -1.47 8.40
CA ARG A 17 -4.82 -1.82 9.80
C ARG A 17 -6.20 -2.44 9.98
N GLU A 18 -7.23 -1.89 9.35
CA GLU A 18 -8.59 -2.44 9.46
C GLU A 18 -8.71 -3.81 8.77
N ALA A 19 -8.03 -4.05 7.65
CA ALA A 19 -8.04 -5.36 7.02
C ALA A 19 -7.55 -6.48 7.95
N TYR A 20 -6.49 -6.25 8.72
CA TYR A 20 -5.99 -7.21 9.71
C TYR A 20 -6.95 -7.46 10.88
N ARG A 21 -7.96 -6.61 11.08
CA ARG A 21 -8.96 -6.72 12.14
C ARG A 21 -10.26 -7.39 11.67
N ILE A 22 -10.45 -7.54 10.36
CA ILE A 22 -11.64 -8.18 9.81
C ILE A 22 -11.42 -9.69 9.84
N GLU A 23 -12.13 -10.37 10.74
CA GLU A 23 -12.11 -11.83 10.81
C GLU A 23 -12.71 -12.44 9.55
N GLY A 24 -12.02 -13.41 8.95
CA GLY A 24 -12.51 -14.13 7.78
C GLY A 24 -12.51 -13.32 6.47
N ILE A 25 -11.77 -12.20 6.41
CA ILE A 25 -11.62 -11.43 5.18
C ILE A 25 -11.02 -12.28 4.05
N SER A 26 -11.63 -12.22 2.87
CA SER A 26 -11.16 -12.95 1.70
C SER A 26 -9.97 -12.25 1.03
N GLU A 27 -9.22 -13.01 0.22
CA GLU A 27 -8.15 -12.43 -0.62
C GLU A 27 -8.66 -11.36 -1.59
N ALA A 28 -9.87 -11.53 -2.13
CA ALA A 28 -10.48 -10.56 -3.04
C ALA A 28 -10.76 -9.22 -2.33
N GLU A 29 -11.31 -9.28 -1.12
CA GLU A 29 -11.53 -8.08 -0.29
C GLU A 29 -10.21 -7.43 0.12
N CYS A 30 -9.21 -8.23 0.53
CA CYS A 30 -7.89 -7.69 0.84
C CYS A 30 -7.27 -6.98 -0.37
N ARG A 31 -7.40 -7.54 -1.58
CA ARG A 31 -6.90 -6.90 -2.81
C ARG A 31 -7.60 -5.57 -3.09
N SER A 32 -8.90 -5.48 -2.88
CA SER A 32 -9.66 -4.23 -3.01
C SER A 32 -9.19 -3.17 -2.00
N ILE A 33 -9.02 -3.55 -0.73
CA ILE A 33 -8.51 -2.64 0.31
C ILE A 33 -7.08 -2.20 0.00
N PHE A 34 -6.22 -3.12 -0.42
CA PHE A 34 -4.84 -2.84 -0.77
C PHE A 34 -4.73 -1.82 -1.93
N ILE A 35 -5.62 -1.92 -2.92
CA ILE A 35 -5.68 -0.93 -4.02
C ILE A 35 -6.16 0.43 -3.51
N ASP A 36 -7.22 0.51 -2.69
CA ASP A 36 -7.68 1.80 -2.14
C ASP A 36 -6.62 2.44 -1.24
N TRP A 37 -5.87 1.62 -0.50
CA TRP A 37 -4.71 2.07 0.27
C TRP A 37 -3.66 2.70 -0.64
N ALA A 38 -3.23 2.02 -1.70
CA ALA A 38 -2.23 2.52 -2.62
C ALA A 38 -2.67 3.84 -3.30
N LEU A 39 -3.97 3.98 -3.58
CA LEU A 39 -4.57 5.21 -4.14
C LEU A 39 -4.68 6.35 -3.12
N SER A 40 -4.69 6.03 -1.82
CA SER A 40 -4.75 7.01 -0.74
C SER A 40 -3.40 7.65 -0.39
N LEU A 41 -2.30 7.05 -0.84
CA LEU A 41 -0.97 7.57 -0.57
C LEU A 41 -0.73 8.90 -1.34
N PRO A 42 0.01 9.86 -0.75
CA PRO A 42 0.38 11.09 -1.44
C PRO A 42 1.18 10.83 -2.72
N ALA A 43 1.03 11.71 -3.71
CA ALA A 43 1.84 11.66 -4.92
C ALA A 43 3.34 11.76 -4.56
N GLY A 44 4.12 10.77 -4.99
CA GLY A 44 5.56 10.70 -4.68
C GLY A 44 5.90 9.94 -3.40
N ALA A 45 4.91 9.40 -2.69
CA ALA A 45 5.16 8.46 -1.60
C ALA A 45 5.91 7.22 -2.09
N ASP A 46 6.76 6.67 -1.23
CA ASP A 46 7.44 5.41 -1.49
C ASP A 46 6.54 4.25 -1.04
N ASN A 47 5.76 3.71 -1.98
CA ASN A 47 4.88 2.58 -1.72
C ASN A 47 5.64 1.36 -1.19
N GLN A 48 6.91 1.15 -1.58
CA GLN A 48 7.68 0.01 -1.09
C GLN A 48 8.04 0.22 0.38
N ALA A 49 8.54 1.40 0.73
CA ALA A 49 8.85 1.73 2.13
C ALA A 49 7.59 1.67 3.00
N ALA A 50 6.46 2.16 2.51
CA ALA A 50 5.20 2.12 3.22
C ALA A 50 4.70 0.68 3.44
N MET A 51 4.71 -0.16 2.40
CA MET A 51 4.38 -1.59 2.53
C MET A 51 5.30 -2.31 3.52
N ALA A 52 6.62 -2.07 3.46
CA ALA A 52 7.57 -2.72 4.34
C ALA A 52 7.34 -2.31 5.81
N ALA A 53 7.05 -1.04 6.06
CA ALA A 53 6.70 -0.55 7.39
C ALA A 53 5.39 -1.19 7.91
N LEU A 54 4.37 -1.32 7.05
CA LEU A 54 3.10 -1.95 7.41
C LEU A 54 3.25 -3.45 7.66
N GLN A 55 4.04 -4.15 6.83
CA GLN A 55 4.36 -5.56 7.03
C GLN A 55 5.12 -5.79 8.34
N ALA A 56 6.06 -4.92 8.69
CA ALA A 56 6.79 -5.02 9.96
C ALA A 56 5.89 -4.76 11.18
N ARG A 57 4.83 -3.96 11.01
CA ARG A 57 3.94 -3.53 12.09
C ARG A 57 2.76 -4.46 12.33
N TYR A 58 2.13 -4.94 11.25
CA TYR A 58 0.89 -5.71 11.27
C TYR A 58 1.03 -7.09 10.64
N GLY A 59 2.21 -7.45 10.14
CA GLY A 59 2.42 -8.70 9.43
C GLY A 59 2.07 -9.90 10.30
N GLU A 60 1.17 -10.74 9.79
CA GLU A 60 0.69 -11.96 10.43
C GLU A 60 0.81 -13.11 9.42
N PRO A 61 1.47 -14.24 9.77
CA PRO A 61 1.80 -15.29 8.80
C PRO A 61 0.59 -15.87 8.05
N ASP A 62 -0.56 -15.98 8.71
CA ASP A 62 -1.76 -16.63 8.18
C ASP A 62 -2.80 -15.65 7.63
N HIS A 63 -2.48 -14.35 7.57
CA HIS A 63 -3.43 -13.33 7.13
C HIS A 63 -3.28 -13.06 5.61
N PRO A 64 -4.36 -13.10 4.81
CA PRO A 64 -4.29 -12.90 3.36
C PRO A 64 -3.71 -11.53 2.95
N MET A 65 -3.90 -10.50 3.79
CA MET A 65 -3.26 -9.18 3.58
C MET A 65 -1.73 -9.23 3.64
N SER A 66 -1.14 -10.07 4.51
CA SER A 66 0.32 -10.23 4.60
C SER A 66 0.91 -10.86 3.35
N ALA A 67 0.23 -11.86 2.79
CA ALA A 67 0.63 -12.46 1.52
C ALA A 67 0.62 -11.41 0.39
N LEU A 68 -0.44 -10.61 0.29
CA LEU A 68 -0.54 -9.55 -0.72
C LEU A 68 0.54 -8.47 -0.57
N ILE A 69 0.86 -8.05 0.65
CA ILE A 69 1.94 -7.07 0.88
C ILE A 69 3.30 -7.67 0.50
N ALA A 70 3.56 -8.94 0.84
CA ALA A 70 4.79 -9.64 0.46
C ALA A 70 4.92 -9.79 -1.06
N GLU A 71 3.82 -10.12 -1.76
CA GLU A 71 3.76 -10.12 -3.22
C GLU A 71 4.03 -8.74 -3.81
N GLY A 72 3.41 -7.69 -3.25
CA GLY A 72 3.60 -6.31 -3.69
C GLY A 72 5.04 -5.81 -3.52
N LEU A 73 5.70 -6.18 -2.42
CA LEU A 73 7.12 -5.92 -2.18
C LEU A 73 8.01 -6.64 -3.19
N SER A 74 7.68 -7.88 -3.53
CA SER A 74 8.42 -8.69 -4.51
C SER A 74 8.24 -8.17 -5.94
N ALA A 75 7.02 -7.76 -6.32
CA ALA A 75 6.71 -7.28 -7.67
C ALA A 75 7.33 -5.90 -7.96
N GLN A 76 7.41 -5.01 -6.96
CA GLN A 76 8.01 -3.67 -7.13
C GLN A 76 9.55 -3.67 -7.16
N ALA A 77 10.20 -4.79 -6.86
CA ALA A 77 11.64 -4.95 -7.04
C ALA A 77 12.05 -4.99 -8.54
N GLY A 78 11.10 -5.10 -9.48
CA GLY A 78 11.34 -4.91 -10.91
C GLY A 78 11.59 -3.43 -11.29
N PRO A 79 12.19 -3.14 -12.47
CA PRO A 79 12.54 -1.78 -12.84
C PRO A 79 11.32 -0.85 -12.85
N ARG A 80 11.22 0.03 -11.85
CA ARG A 80 10.21 1.10 -11.77
C ARG A 80 10.37 2.00 -13.00
N ARG A 81 9.57 1.75 -14.05
CA ARG A 81 9.45 2.64 -15.20
C ARG A 81 8.81 3.95 -14.74
N ARG A 82 9.64 4.90 -14.32
CA ARG A 82 9.32 6.33 -14.38
C ARG A 82 9.17 6.69 -15.86
N GLY A 83 7.97 6.51 -16.41
CA GLY A 83 7.73 6.68 -17.84
C GLY A 83 6.43 7.42 -18.14
N GLY A 84 6.57 8.73 -18.44
CA GLY A 84 5.67 9.48 -19.31
C GLY A 84 5.31 10.87 -18.78
N ARG A 85 5.59 12.01 -19.43
CA ARG A 85 6.28 12.33 -20.70
C ARG A 85 6.95 13.71 -20.53
N ARG A 86 8.17 13.89 -21.04
CA ARG A 86 8.58 15.21 -21.57
C ARG A 86 7.72 15.46 -22.80
N ARG A 87 6.90 16.51 -22.81
CA ARG A 87 6.50 17.16 -24.06
C ARG A 87 7.70 17.97 -24.52
N THR A 88 8.52 17.40 -25.39
CA THR A 88 9.38 18.22 -26.24
C THR A 88 8.52 18.60 -27.45
N ASP A 89 8.13 19.86 -27.47
CA ASP A 89 7.62 20.53 -28.67
C ASP A 89 8.81 20.80 -29.59
N PRO A 90 8.79 20.36 -30.86
CA PRO A 90 9.70 20.89 -31.87
C PRO A 90 8.85 21.67 -32.87
N GLN A 91 8.78 22.99 -32.71
CA GLN A 91 8.27 23.86 -33.75
C GLN A 91 9.23 25.02 -34.03
N ARG A 92 10.18 24.78 -34.95
CA ARG A 92 10.60 25.74 -35.98
C ARG A 92 11.34 25.06 -37.11
#